data_AF-G0X3E0-F1
#
_entry.id   AF-G0X3E0-F1
#
_cell.length_a   1.000
_cell.length_b   1.000
_cell.length_c   1.000
_cell.angle_alpha   90.00
_cell.angle_beta   90.00
_cell.angle_gamma   90.00
#
_symmetry.space_group_name_H-M   'P 1'
#
loop_
_entity.id
_entity.type
_entity.pdbx_description
1 polymer ?
#
loop_
_entity_poly.entity_id
_entity_poly.type
_entity_poly.pdbx_seq_one_letter_code
_entity_poly.pdbx_strand_id
1 'polypeptide(L)'
;MKYLFAQPAKKRFAWELRTAIKSLTDLGVKKSDIVLLFAEEDQSVVNDFSDYDIHVYPDERFDKSYIPSIRPYLWWKFLSEDEEREQETYVYLDSDTVVLDLSIFNLRPTKSRWYCSDTVGYLGYRYIQSVTNSQIVFEAMTEAIKVPQPWIESIEKNSGGAQWVIKSPKAGYWHDVYVNSIVLYRALEPLDTSLQKWTAEMWAQLWTMYHY
;
A
#
# COMPACT_ATOMS: atom_id res chain seq x y z
N MET A 1 14.44 -11.16 2.39
CA MET A 1 13.27 -10.32 2.07
C MET A 1 13.35 -9.12 2.96
N LYS A 2 12.99 -7.94 2.48
CA LYS A 2 12.94 -6.72 3.28
C LYS A 2 11.52 -6.50 3.81
N TYR A 3 11.36 -6.08 5.06
CA TYR A 3 10.07 -5.74 5.67
C TYR A 3 9.91 -4.22 5.61
N LEU A 4 8.94 -3.74 4.86
CA LEU A 4 8.81 -2.33 4.52
C LEU A 4 7.57 -1.74 5.15
N PHE A 5 7.74 -0.59 5.80
CA PHE A 5 6.67 0.24 6.34
C PHE A 5 6.75 1.63 5.69
N ALA A 6 5.60 2.21 5.34
CA ALA A 6 5.52 3.55 4.75
C ALA A 6 4.50 4.42 5.49
N GLN A 7 4.97 5.53 6.07
CA GLN A 7 4.13 6.38 6.93
C GLN A 7 4.69 7.81 7.07
N PRO A 8 3.88 8.78 7.51
CA PRO A 8 4.41 10.05 8.03
C PRO A 8 5.28 9.84 9.28
N ALA A 9 6.34 10.64 9.43
CA ALA A 9 7.15 10.71 10.65
C ALA A 9 6.38 11.41 11.78
N LYS A 10 5.34 10.75 12.30
CA LYS A 10 4.43 11.31 13.31
C LYS A 10 4.38 10.42 14.54
N LYS A 11 4.26 11.05 15.72
CA LYS A 11 4.27 10.35 17.02
C LYS A 11 3.31 9.18 17.12
N ARG A 12 2.10 9.29 16.54
CA ARG A 12 1.13 8.18 16.50
C ARG A 12 1.73 6.94 15.82
N PHE A 13 2.27 7.11 14.61
CA PHE A 13 2.89 6.03 13.86
C PHE A 13 4.15 5.50 14.54
N ALA A 14 4.89 6.33 15.28
CA ALA A 14 6.04 5.86 16.05
C ALA A 14 5.65 4.79 17.09
N TRP A 15 4.51 4.93 17.76
CA TRP A 15 4.02 3.92 18.71
C TRP A 15 3.60 2.61 18.01
N GLU A 16 2.87 2.74 16.89
CA GLU A 16 2.45 1.60 16.07
C GLU A 16 3.68 0.83 15.54
N LEU A 17 4.62 1.54 14.90
CA LEU A 17 5.87 0.98 14.39
C LEU A 17 6.73 0.30 15.45
N ARG A 18 6.88 0.88 16.65
CA ARG A 18 7.63 0.23 17.74
C ARG A 18 7.07 -1.16 18.04
N THR A 19 5.75 -1.30 18.02
CA THR A 19 5.05 -2.56 18.27
C THR A 19 5.24 -3.54 17.10
N ALA A 20 5.02 -3.08 15.87
CA ALA A 20 5.18 -3.88 14.66
C ALA A 20 6.61 -4.40 14.50
N ILE A 21 7.59 -3.50 14.62
CA ILE A 21 9.02 -3.82 14.52
C ILE A 21 9.45 -4.76 15.64
N LYS A 22 9.00 -4.53 16.88
CA LYS A 22 9.30 -5.44 18.00
C LYS A 22 8.88 -6.88 17.67
N SER A 23 7.68 -7.06 17.11
CA SER A 23 7.19 -8.37 16.70
C SER A 23 8.09 -9.07 15.67
N LEU A 24 8.61 -8.33 14.69
CA LEU A 24 9.55 -8.85 13.69
C LEU A 24 10.91 -9.20 14.32
N THR A 25 11.45 -8.30 15.15
CA THR A 25 12.76 -8.51 15.78
C THR A 25 12.75 -9.67 16.77
N ASP A 26 11.63 -9.89 17.48
CA ASP A 26 11.45 -11.02 18.39
C ASP A 26 11.42 -12.36 17.65
N LEU A 27 10.97 -12.34 16.40
CA LEU A 27 11.00 -13.50 15.49
C LEU A 27 12.35 -13.64 14.74
N GLY A 28 13.34 -12.79 15.05
CA GLY A 28 14.71 -12.89 14.53
C GLY A 28 14.96 -12.14 13.22
N VAL A 29 14.06 -11.26 12.78
CA VAL A 29 14.32 -10.38 11.63
C VAL A 29 15.43 -9.38 11.98
N LYS A 30 16.44 -9.26 11.10
CA LYS A 30 17.55 -8.32 11.31
C LYS A 30 17.05 -6.89 11.11
N LYS A 31 17.59 -5.95 11.90
CA LYS A 31 17.29 -4.51 11.74
C LYS A 31 17.58 -4.00 10.33
N SER A 32 18.65 -4.49 9.68
CA SER A 32 19.01 -4.16 8.30
C SER A 32 18.05 -4.67 7.23
N ASP A 33 17.18 -5.62 7.57
CA ASP A 33 16.14 -6.14 6.69
C ASP A 33 14.81 -5.40 6.89
N ILE A 34 14.74 -4.41 7.80
CA ILE A 34 13.55 -3.60 8.06
C ILE A 34 13.76 -2.20 7.46
N VAL A 35 12.95 -1.88 6.47
CA VAL A 35 12.96 -0.62 5.72
C VAL A 35 11.83 0.28 6.20
N LEU A 36 12.16 1.51 6.57
CA LEU A 36 11.22 2.51 7.05
C LEU A 36 11.21 3.70 6.11
N LEU A 37 10.10 3.89 5.41
CA LEU A 37 9.88 5.07 4.57
C LEU A 37 9.08 6.10 5.37
N PHE A 38 9.65 7.30 5.50
CA PHE A 38 9.02 8.40 6.20
C PHE A 38 8.70 9.58 5.29
N ALA A 39 7.51 10.13 5.43
CA ALA A 39 7.26 11.51 5.02
C ALA A 39 7.77 12.45 6.11
N GLU A 40 8.54 13.47 5.74
CA GLU A 40 9.12 14.44 6.68
C GLU A 40 8.03 15.20 7.44
N GLU A 41 8.02 15.09 8.78
CA GLU A 41 7.09 15.79 9.67
C GLU A 41 7.74 16.08 11.05
N ASP A 42 8.16 15.05 11.79
CA ASP A 42 8.85 15.16 13.09
C ASP A 42 10.18 14.41 13.09
N GLN A 43 11.30 15.16 13.06
CA GLN A 43 12.65 14.58 13.06
C GLN A 43 12.94 13.72 14.30
N SER A 44 12.29 13.97 15.44
CA SER A 44 12.49 13.13 16.64
C SER A 44 11.98 11.70 16.42
N VAL A 45 10.91 11.54 15.62
CA VAL A 45 10.40 10.23 15.24
C VAL A 45 11.39 9.50 14.35
N VAL A 46 12.02 10.18 13.39
CA VAL A 46 13.05 9.59 12.53
C VAL A 46 14.25 9.11 13.37
N ASN A 47 14.70 9.94 14.29
CA ASN A 47 15.84 9.63 15.16
C ASN A 47 15.58 8.41 16.06
N ASP A 48 14.34 8.17 16.48
CA ASP A 48 13.96 7.01 17.30
C ASP A 48 14.23 5.66 16.61
N PHE A 49 14.35 5.65 15.28
CA PHE A 49 14.55 4.45 14.48
C PHE A 49 15.91 4.39 13.77
N SER A 50 16.89 5.20 14.19
CA SER A 50 18.20 5.36 13.51
C SER A 50 19.00 4.06 13.27
N ASP A 51 18.65 2.98 13.95
CA ASP A 51 19.29 1.66 13.83
C ASP A 51 18.77 0.81 12.64
N TYR A 52 17.75 1.29 11.92
CA TYR A 52 17.08 0.58 10.81
C TYR A 52 17.41 1.22 9.45
N ASP A 53 17.00 0.57 8.35
CA ASP A 53 17.17 1.11 6.99
C ASP A 53 16.11 2.20 6.75
N ILE A 54 16.46 3.47 7.02
CA ILE A 54 15.53 4.59 6.97
C ILE A 54 15.72 5.42 5.70
N HIS A 55 14.59 5.77 5.07
CA HIS A 55 14.52 6.76 4.01
C HIS A 55 13.48 7.82 4.33
N VAL A 56 13.85 9.09 4.21
CA VAL A 56 12.98 10.23 4.51
C VAL A 56 12.80 11.07 3.27
N TYR A 57 11.55 11.41 2.94
CA TYR A 57 11.20 12.20 1.77
C TYR A 57 10.31 13.38 2.18
N PRO A 58 10.51 14.58 1.60
CA PRO A 58 9.56 15.67 1.74
C PRO A 58 8.21 15.26 1.13
N ASP A 59 7.10 15.63 1.74
CA ASP A 59 5.77 15.41 1.16
C ASP A 59 5.48 16.46 0.08
N GLU A 60 5.83 16.16 -1.16
CA GLU A 60 5.58 17.00 -2.33
C GLU A 60 4.38 16.52 -3.16
N ARG A 61 3.44 15.77 -2.54
CA ARG A 61 2.26 15.31 -3.25
C ARG A 61 1.47 16.48 -3.83
N PHE A 62 1.02 16.36 -5.07
CA PHE A 62 0.25 17.40 -5.76
C PHE A 62 -1.14 17.58 -5.13
N ASP A 63 -1.64 16.54 -4.45
CA ASP A 63 -2.84 16.59 -3.65
C ASP A 63 -2.65 15.79 -2.35
N LYS A 64 -2.87 16.47 -1.22
CA LYS A 64 -2.76 15.94 0.14
C LYS A 64 -4.12 15.71 0.81
N SER A 65 -5.23 16.00 0.13
CA SER A 65 -6.59 15.82 0.64
C SER A 65 -6.89 14.35 0.99
N TYR A 66 -6.33 13.42 0.21
CA TYR A 66 -6.40 11.99 0.49
C TYR A 66 -5.16 11.52 1.25
N ILE A 67 -5.24 11.48 2.58
CA ILE A 67 -4.11 11.14 3.46
C ILE A 67 -3.39 9.84 3.06
N PRO A 68 -4.09 8.70 2.79
CA PRO A 68 -3.45 7.43 2.44
C PRO A 68 -2.56 7.44 1.20
N SER A 69 -2.69 8.42 0.29
CA SER A 69 -1.84 8.52 -0.90
C SER A 69 -0.35 8.75 -0.57
N ILE A 70 -0.02 9.05 0.69
CA ILE A 70 1.38 9.17 1.13
C ILE A 70 2.14 7.86 0.99
N ARG A 71 1.48 6.71 1.23
CA ARG A 71 2.15 5.41 1.19
C ARG A 71 2.69 5.07 -0.21
N PRO A 72 1.88 5.10 -1.28
CA PRO A 72 2.40 4.86 -2.63
C PRO A 72 3.33 5.97 -3.11
N TYR A 73 3.17 7.22 -2.66
CA TYR A 73 4.12 8.30 -2.94
C TYR A 73 5.52 7.97 -2.38
N LEU A 74 5.60 7.51 -1.12
CA LEU A 74 6.87 7.13 -0.50
C LEU A 74 7.51 5.94 -1.21
N TRP A 75 6.73 4.93 -1.60
CA TRP A 75 7.19 3.81 -2.43
C TRP A 75 7.79 4.28 -3.76
N TRP A 76 7.10 5.19 -4.45
CA TRP A 76 7.58 5.77 -5.70
C TRP A 76 8.93 6.47 -5.50
N LYS A 77 9.02 7.38 -4.52
CA LYS A 77 10.27 8.09 -4.20
C LYS A 77 11.42 7.15 -3.86
N PHE A 78 11.14 6.13 -3.05
CA PHE A 78 12.11 5.13 -2.62
C PHE A 78 12.70 4.32 -3.79
N LEU A 79 11.86 3.89 -4.73
CA LEU A 79 12.32 3.13 -5.90
C LEU A 79 12.95 4.03 -6.97
N SER A 80 12.48 5.27 -7.13
CA SER A 80 13.07 6.23 -8.08
C SER A 80 14.45 6.73 -7.69
N GLU A 81 14.82 6.65 -6.40
CA GLU A 81 16.14 7.05 -5.92
C GLU A 81 17.25 6.07 -6.32
N ASP A 82 16.92 4.78 -6.42
CA ASP A 82 17.89 3.71 -6.68
C ASP A 82 17.20 2.49 -7.30
N GLU A 83 17.50 2.24 -8.59
CA GLU A 83 16.90 1.18 -9.40
C GLU A 83 17.24 -0.24 -8.91
N GLU A 84 18.33 -0.44 -8.15
CA GLU A 84 18.68 -1.75 -7.60
C GLU A 84 17.60 -2.26 -6.64
N ARG A 85 16.87 -1.34 -5.98
CA ARG A 85 15.75 -1.64 -5.08
C ARG A 85 14.60 -2.32 -5.79
N GLU A 86 14.49 -2.19 -7.11
CA GLU A 86 13.50 -2.92 -7.93
C GLU A 86 13.87 -4.39 -8.18
N GLN A 87 15.04 -4.87 -7.73
CA GLN A 87 15.42 -6.29 -7.83
C GLN A 87 15.06 -7.08 -6.57
N GLU A 88 14.64 -6.40 -5.52
CA GLU A 88 14.40 -6.98 -4.20
C GLU A 88 13.04 -7.67 -4.06
N THR A 89 12.84 -8.30 -2.90
CA THR A 89 11.53 -8.82 -2.46
C THR A 89 11.15 -8.14 -1.16
N TYR A 90 9.96 -7.54 -1.12
CA TYR A 90 9.45 -6.81 0.03
C TYR A 90 8.22 -7.48 0.63
N VAL A 91 8.17 -7.53 1.96
CA VAL A 91 6.96 -7.74 2.75
C VAL A 91 6.48 -6.35 3.16
N TYR A 92 5.42 -5.86 2.52
CA TYR A 92 4.85 -4.55 2.78
C TYR A 92 3.75 -4.66 3.84
N LEU A 93 3.92 -3.93 4.94
CA LEU A 93 3.07 -4.00 6.12
C LEU A 93 2.60 -2.60 6.53
N ASP A 94 1.39 -2.53 7.07
CA ASP A 94 0.92 -1.34 7.78
C ASP A 94 1.54 -1.27 9.19
N SER A 95 1.74 -0.05 9.70
CA SER A 95 2.37 0.20 11.01
C SER A 95 1.58 -0.38 12.18
N ASP A 96 0.27 -0.57 12.02
CA ASP A 96 -0.65 -1.11 13.02
C ASP A 96 -0.78 -2.65 12.97
N THR A 97 0.21 -3.34 12.39
CA THR A 97 0.26 -4.80 12.30
C THR A 97 1.23 -5.42 13.32
N VAL A 98 0.96 -6.66 13.72
CA VAL A 98 1.86 -7.48 14.54
C VAL A 98 2.03 -8.83 13.86
N VAL A 99 3.27 -9.24 13.66
CA VAL A 99 3.60 -10.54 13.08
C VAL A 99 3.83 -11.54 14.19
N LEU A 100 3.07 -12.64 14.17
CA LEU A 100 3.17 -13.71 15.17
C LEU A 100 3.97 -14.92 14.68
N ASP A 101 4.06 -15.09 13.36
CA ASP A 101 4.78 -16.18 12.72
C ASP A 101 5.30 -15.73 11.35
N LEU A 102 6.62 -15.85 11.12
CA LEU A 102 7.24 -15.52 9.83
C LEU A 102 6.91 -16.53 8.73
N SER A 103 6.42 -17.72 9.08
CA SER A 103 6.08 -18.76 8.11
C SER A 103 5.00 -18.32 7.12
N ILE A 104 4.16 -17.34 7.50
CA ILE A 104 3.15 -16.72 6.62
C ILE A 104 3.78 -16.05 5.37
N PHE A 105 5.05 -15.64 5.46
CA PHE A 105 5.78 -15.03 4.35
C PHE A 105 6.63 -16.03 3.57
N ASN A 106 6.50 -17.34 3.82
CA ASN A 106 7.11 -18.41 3.01
C ASN A 106 6.40 -18.60 1.66
N LEU A 107 6.17 -17.48 0.96
CA LEU A 107 5.52 -17.38 -0.32
C LEU A 107 6.57 -17.35 -1.44
N ARG A 108 6.14 -17.61 -2.68
CA ARG A 108 7.00 -17.60 -3.87
C ARG A 108 6.55 -16.53 -4.86
N PRO A 109 6.71 -15.23 -4.52
CA PRO A 109 6.36 -14.15 -5.42
C PRO A 109 7.30 -14.16 -6.62
N THR A 110 6.77 -13.82 -7.79
CA THR A 110 7.52 -13.65 -9.03
C THR A 110 7.28 -12.24 -9.57
N LYS A 111 8.01 -11.85 -10.61
CA LYS A 111 7.79 -10.56 -11.30
C LYS A 111 6.36 -10.41 -11.83
N SER A 112 5.64 -11.51 -12.04
CA SER A 112 4.27 -11.57 -12.58
C SER A 112 3.24 -12.07 -11.57
N ARG A 113 3.62 -12.29 -10.30
CA ARG A 113 2.72 -12.78 -9.27
C ARG A 113 3.16 -12.31 -7.90
N TRP A 114 2.41 -11.39 -7.33
CA TRP A 114 2.53 -10.98 -5.94
C TRP A 114 1.48 -11.69 -5.09
N TYR A 115 1.65 -11.61 -3.77
CA TYR A 115 0.69 -12.13 -2.80
C TYR A 115 0.20 -10.99 -1.92
N CYS A 116 -1.06 -11.02 -1.54
CA CYS A 116 -1.68 -10.07 -0.63
C CYS A 116 -2.49 -10.79 0.44
N SER A 117 -2.82 -10.09 1.51
CA SER A 117 -3.78 -10.59 2.49
C SER A 117 -5.20 -10.63 1.89
N ASP A 118 -6.02 -11.56 2.39
CA ASP A 118 -7.40 -11.70 1.93
C ASP A 118 -8.26 -10.54 2.46
N THR A 119 -8.62 -9.65 1.54
CA THR A 119 -9.49 -8.51 1.79
C THR A 119 -10.69 -8.50 0.83
N VAL A 120 -11.04 -9.66 0.26
CA VAL A 120 -12.09 -9.75 -0.76
C VAL A 120 -13.42 -9.21 -0.25
N GLY A 121 -13.69 -9.39 1.04
CA GLY A 121 -14.92 -8.93 1.71
C GLY A 121 -15.14 -7.42 1.68
N TYR A 122 -14.09 -6.62 1.42
CA TYR A 122 -14.20 -5.16 1.33
C TYR A 122 -13.43 -4.52 0.17
N LEU A 123 -12.75 -5.31 -0.68
CA LEU A 123 -12.17 -4.84 -1.94
C LEU A 123 -12.75 -5.50 -3.20
N GLY A 124 -13.37 -6.68 -3.06
CA GLY A 124 -13.88 -7.44 -4.19
C GLY A 124 -14.96 -6.72 -4.98
N TYR A 125 -15.12 -7.11 -6.24
CA TYR A 125 -16.21 -6.68 -7.10
C TYR A 125 -17.57 -6.90 -6.44
N ARG A 126 -17.79 -8.06 -5.80
CA ARG A 126 -19.08 -8.35 -5.12
C ARG A 126 -19.36 -7.41 -3.96
N TYR A 127 -18.32 -6.94 -3.27
CA TYR A 127 -18.47 -5.93 -2.23
C TYR A 127 -18.88 -4.59 -2.84
N ILE A 128 -18.24 -4.15 -3.92
CA ILE A 128 -18.63 -2.91 -4.61
C ILE A 128 -20.08 -3.01 -5.11
N GLN A 129 -20.52 -4.17 -5.58
CA GLN A 129 -21.91 -4.36 -6.01
C GLN A 129 -22.93 -4.35 -4.85
N SER A 130 -22.50 -4.52 -3.60
CA SER A 130 -23.38 -4.59 -2.43
C SER A 130 -23.60 -3.23 -1.73
N VAL A 131 -22.85 -2.20 -2.09
CA VAL A 131 -22.97 -0.87 -1.47
C VAL A 131 -24.16 -0.08 -2.00
N THR A 132 -24.61 0.92 -1.24
CA THR A 132 -25.61 1.88 -1.71
C THR A 132 -25.12 2.60 -2.97
N ASN A 133 -26.01 2.73 -3.97
CA ASN A 133 -25.72 3.33 -5.28
C ASN A 133 -24.57 2.63 -6.06
N SER A 134 -24.45 1.31 -5.93
CA SER A 134 -23.35 0.51 -6.48
C SER A 134 -23.06 0.74 -7.97
N GLN A 135 -24.08 0.91 -8.82
CA GLN A 135 -23.87 1.17 -10.25
C GLN A 135 -23.10 2.49 -10.48
N ILE A 136 -23.55 3.58 -9.84
CA ILE A 136 -22.91 4.91 -9.93
C ILE A 136 -21.49 4.85 -9.37
N VAL A 137 -21.32 4.16 -8.23
CA VAL A 137 -20.01 3.96 -7.60
C VAL A 137 -19.06 3.21 -8.52
N PHE A 138 -19.50 2.10 -9.10
CA PHE A 138 -18.67 1.26 -9.96
C PHE A 138 -18.31 1.96 -11.27
N GLU A 139 -19.27 2.68 -11.88
CA GLU A 139 -19.01 3.54 -13.03
C GLU A 139 -17.96 4.61 -12.70
N ALA A 140 -18.12 5.34 -11.58
CA ALA A 140 -17.16 6.34 -11.16
C ALA A 140 -15.75 5.76 -10.95
N MET A 141 -15.63 4.58 -10.31
CA MET A 141 -14.34 3.92 -10.10
C MET A 141 -13.69 3.47 -11.41
N THR A 142 -14.45 2.85 -12.31
CA THR A 142 -13.92 2.35 -13.60
C THR A 142 -13.59 3.50 -14.57
N GLU A 143 -14.37 4.58 -14.57
CA GLU A 143 -14.06 5.78 -15.34
C GLU A 143 -12.84 6.53 -14.82
N ALA A 144 -12.61 6.51 -13.50
CA ALA A 144 -11.50 7.19 -12.86
C ALA A 144 -10.12 6.62 -13.28
N ILE A 145 -9.99 5.29 -13.32
CA ILE A 145 -8.69 4.64 -13.58
C ILE A 145 -8.65 3.80 -14.86
N LYS A 146 -9.74 3.75 -15.63
CA LYS A 146 -9.84 3.10 -16.95
C LYS A 146 -9.52 1.61 -16.94
N VAL A 147 -9.87 0.91 -15.86
CA VAL A 147 -9.75 -0.55 -15.76
C VAL A 147 -11.04 -1.23 -16.23
N PRO A 148 -10.98 -2.21 -17.15
CA PRO A 148 -12.19 -2.84 -17.69
C PRO A 148 -12.91 -3.69 -16.65
N GLN A 149 -14.24 -3.58 -16.60
CA GLN A 149 -15.08 -4.43 -15.76
C GLN A 149 -14.79 -5.93 -15.92
N PRO A 150 -14.64 -6.52 -17.13
CA PRO A 150 -14.34 -7.95 -17.26
C PRO A 150 -13.06 -8.38 -16.53
N TRP A 151 -12.06 -7.49 -16.44
CA TRP A 151 -10.84 -7.78 -15.69
C TRP A 151 -11.09 -7.73 -14.18
N ILE A 152 -11.81 -6.72 -13.69
CA ILE A 152 -12.17 -6.59 -12.27
C ILE A 152 -12.96 -7.80 -11.80
N GLU A 153 -13.94 -8.26 -12.59
CA GLU A 153 -14.70 -9.48 -12.30
C GLU A 153 -13.82 -10.73 -12.27
N SER A 154 -12.84 -10.81 -13.18
CA SER A 154 -11.93 -11.97 -13.27
C SER A 154 -11.02 -12.12 -12.04
N ILE A 155 -10.71 -11.02 -11.36
CA ILE A 155 -9.85 -11.01 -10.16
C ILE A 155 -10.63 -11.04 -8.85
N GLU A 156 -11.96 -11.22 -8.85
CA GLU A 156 -12.79 -11.24 -7.63
C GLU A 156 -12.18 -12.12 -6.52
N LYS A 157 -11.86 -13.38 -6.83
CA LYS A 157 -11.29 -14.33 -5.85
C LYS A 157 -9.85 -14.04 -5.46
N ASN A 158 -9.18 -13.16 -6.20
CA ASN A 158 -7.80 -12.75 -5.99
C ASN A 158 -7.72 -11.28 -5.52
N SER A 159 -8.86 -10.67 -5.16
CA SER A 159 -8.90 -9.30 -4.69
C SER A 159 -8.46 -9.26 -3.23
N GLY A 160 -7.24 -8.78 -3.03
CA GLY A 160 -6.63 -8.65 -1.71
C GLY A 160 -5.88 -7.33 -1.55
N GLY A 161 -5.35 -7.10 -0.37
CA GLY A 161 -4.70 -5.85 -0.01
C GLY A 161 -4.18 -5.87 1.41
N ALA A 162 -4.05 -4.68 2.03
CA ALA A 162 -3.59 -4.41 3.39
C ALA A 162 -2.12 -4.79 3.68
N GLN A 163 -1.73 -6.03 3.38
CA GLN A 163 -0.35 -6.50 3.44
C GLN A 163 0.00 -7.21 2.14
N TRP A 164 1.25 -7.08 1.71
CA TRP A 164 1.72 -7.65 0.45
C TRP A 164 3.08 -8.32 0.57
N VAL A 165 3.30 -9.34 -0.27
CA VAL A 165 4.63 -9.85 -0.58
C VAL A 165 4.89 -9.61 -2.07
N ILE A 166 5.83 -8.71 -2.34
CA ILE A 166 6.04 -8.05 -3.62
C ILE A 166 7.43 -8.43 -4.14
N LYS A 167 7.50 -8.93 -5.37
CA LYS A 167 8.78 -9.22 -6.04
C LYS A 167 9.01 -8.25 -7.18
N SER A 168 10.16 -7.59 -7.15
CA SER A 168 10.60 -6.64 -8.15
C SER A 168 9.60 -5.52 -8.45
N PRO A 169 9.20 -4.73 -7.42
CA PRO A 169 8.31 -3.60 -7.64
C PRO A 169 8.94 -2.58 -8.59
N LYS A 170 8.10 -1.84 -9.31
CA LYS A 170 8.52 -0.80 -10.26
C LYS A 170 8.16 0.59 -9.76
N ALA A 171 9.09 1.53 -9.89
CA ALA A 171 8.86 2.93 -9.56
C ALA A 171 7.67 3.50 -10.35
N GLY A 172 7.56 3.15 -11.64
CA GLY A 172 6.43 3.54 -12.49
C GLY A 172 5.09 3.03 -11.96
N TYR A 173 5.02 1.75 -11.55
CA TYR A 173 3.82 1.18 -10.95
C TYR A 173 3.39 1.95 -9.71
N TRP A 174 4.33 2.23 -8.78
CA TRP A 174 4.00 2.94 -7.55
C TRP A 174 3.67 4.42 -7.77
N HIS A 175 4.24 5.06 -8.79
CA HIS A 175 3.81 6.38 -9.24
C HIS A 175 2.36 6.34 -9.70
N ASP A 176 1.99 5.37 -10.54
CA ASP A 176 0.63 5.24 -11.06
C ASP A 176 -0.36 4.91 -9.93
N VAL A 177 0.00 4.04 -8.98
CA VAL A 177 -0.80 3.78 -7.77
C VAL A 177 -1.00 5.07 -6.97
N TYR A 178 0.04 5.87 -6.80
CA TYR A 178 -0.04 7.14 -6.09
C TYR A 178 -1.06 8.09 -6.75
N VAL A 179 -0.95 8.29 -8.06
CA VAL A 179 -1.87 9.14 -8.82
C VAL A 179 -3.30 8.57 -8.79
N ASN A 180 -3.44 7.28 -9.12
CA ASN A 180 -4.73 6.59 -9.19
C ASN A 180 -5.46 6.58 -7.83
N SER A 181 -4.73 6.50 -6.71
CA SER A 181 -5.32 6.56 -5.37
C SER A 181 -6.04 7.88 -5.10
N ILE A 182 -5.46 9.00 -5.54
CA ILE A 182 -6.05 10.33 -5.43
C ILE A 182 -7.25 10.46 -6.38
N VAL A 183 -7.08 10.00 -7.62
CA VAL A 183 -8.12 10.08 -8.66
C VAL A 183 -9.36 9.27 -8.25
N LEU A 184 -9.17 8.03 -7.77
CA LEU A 184 -10.26 7.21 -7.22
C LEU A 184 -10.93 7.87 -6.03
N TYR A 185 -10.16 8.36 -5.06
CA TYR A 185 -10.73 9.00 -3.89
C TYR A 185 -11.59 10.20 -4.27
N ARG A 186 -11.10 11.08 -5.15
CA ARG A 186 -11.84 12.25 -5.63
C ARG A 186 -13.11 11.89 -6.38
N ALA A 187 -13.11 10.81 -7.15
CA ALA A 187 -14.30 10.33 -7.84
C ALA A 187 -15.37 9.80 -6.85
N LEU A 188 -14.92 9.20 -5.74
CA LEU A 188 -15.79 8.60 -4.72
C LEU A 188 -16.26 9.61 -3.65
N GLU A 189 -15.44 10.59 -3.31
CA GLU A 189 -15.68 11.57 -2.23
C GLU A 189 -17.07 12.20 -2.28
N PRO A 190 -17.59 12.69 -3.43
CA PRO A 190 -18.89 13.35 -3.46
C PRO A 190 -20.08 12.39 -3.49
N LEU A 191 -19.88 11.08 -3.70
CA LEU A 191 -20.97 10.13 -3.89
C LEU A 191 -21.65 9.75 -2.58
N ASP A 192 -22.98 9.68 -2.55
CA ASP A 192 -23.69 9.08 -1.43
C ASP A 192 -23.62 7.54 -1.53
N THR A 193 -22.83 6.91 -0.66
CA THR A 193 -22.60 5.46 -0.69
C THR A 193 -22.12 4.95 0.66
N SER A 194 -22.39 3.66 0.93
CA SER A 194 -21.84 2.93 2.06
C SER A 194 -20.42 2.38 1.82
N LEU A 195 -19.82 2.67 0.65
CA LEU A 195 -18.45 2.26 0.33
C LEU A 195 -17.45 2.89 1.32
N GLN A 196 -16.48 2.12 1.77
CA GLN A 196 -15.34 2.59 2.56
C GLN A 196 -14.37 3.44 1.71
N LYS A 197 -14.74 4.67 1.36
CA LYS A 197 -13.95 5.54 0.45
C LYS A 197 -12.50 5.74 0.86
N TRP A 198 -12.21 5.67 2.16
CA TRP A 198 -10.86 5.79 2.69
C TRP A 198 -9.91 4.67 2.24
N THR A 199 -10.42 3.55 1.70
CA THR A 199 -9.63 2.45 1.11
C THR A 199 -9.36 2.63 -0.39
N ALA A 200 -9.64 3.80 -0.99
CA ALA A 200 -9.35 4.12 -2.41
C ALA A 200 -7.94 3.70 -2.86
N GLU A 201 -6.94 3.88 -2.00
CA GLU A 201 -5.56 3.50 -2.23
C GLU A 201 -5.36 1.99 -2.42
N MET A 202 -6.14 1.15 -1.73
CA MET A 202 -6.04 -0.30 -1.85
C MET A 202 -6.61 -0.80 -3.19
N TRP A 203 -7.72 -0.21 -3.66
CA TRP A 203 -8.19 -0.43 -5.03
C TRP A 203 -7.20 0.10 -6.06
N ALA A 204 -6.56 1.24 -5.80
CA ALA A 204 -5.51 1.77 -6.69
C ALA A 204 -4.33 0.79 -6.81
N GLN A 205 -3.83 0.25 -5.70
CA GLN A 205 -2.79 -0.78 -5.72
C GLN A 205 -3.24 -1.98 -6.55
N LEU A 206 -4.39 -2.57 -6.22
CA LEU A 206 -4.86 -3.78 -6.89
C LEU A 206 -5.13 -3.57 -8.38
N TRP A 207 -5.87 -2.51 -8.74
CA TRP A 207 -6.36 -2.33 -10.12
C TRP A 207 -5.30 -1.76 -11.06
N THR A 208 -4.32 -1.02 -10.55
CA THR A 208 -3.19 -0.54 -11.38
C THR A 208 -2.37 -1.71 -11.94
N MET A 209 -2.40 -2.89 -11.30
CA MET A 209 -1.76 -4.11 -11.82
C MET A 209 -2.28 -4.52 -13.21
N TYR A 210 -3.47 -4.08 -13.62
CA TYR A 210 -3.97 -4.34 -14.98
C TYR A 210 -3.02 -3.81 -16.08
N HIS A 211 -2.25 -2.76 -15.77
CA HIS A 211 -1.37 -2.09 -16.72
C HIS A 211 0.08 -2.61 -16.72
N TYR A 212 0.44 -3.56 -15.84
CA TYR A 212 1.81 -4.03 -15.59
C TYR A 212 1.92 -5.56 -15.66
#